data_AF-A0A0U1TZD5-F1
#
_entry.id   AF-A0A0U1TZD5-F1
#
_cell.length_a   1.000
_cell.length_b   1.000
_cell.length_c   1.000
_cell.angle_alpha   90.00
_cell.angle_beta   90.00
_cell.angle_gamma   90.00
#
_symmetry.space_group_name_H-M   'P 1'
#
loop_
_entity.id
_entity.type
_entity.pdbx_description
1 polymer ?
#
loop_
_entity_poly.entity_id
_entity_poly.type
_entity_poly.pdbx_seq_one_letter_code
_entity_poly.pdbx_strand_id
1 'polypeptide(L)'
;MKSLALLSFLAVLWSARGYNDEEMTEAVCSIPEKYLHRFINCTIERGPVVFQKAADSIYKCIDPVYENYGKSDSVLLMGCYEDVRNHVKVKKCIREEEKSLEHPTDEDLKELREAALYCLVHG
;
A
#
# COMPACT_ATOMS: atom_id res chain seq x y z
N MET A 1 -16.07 39.65 9.80
CA MET A 1 -16.90 38.43 9.58
C MET A 1 -16.25 37.41 8.64
N LYS A 2 -15.57 37.81 7.55
CA LYS A 2 -14.91 36.85 6.62
C LYS A 2 -13.74 36.06 7.25
N SER A 3 -12.97 36.68 8.15
CA SER A 3 -11.82 36.02 8.80
C SER A 3 -12.20 34.97 9.84
N LEU A 4 -13.40 35.03 10.42
CA LEU A 4 -13.88 34.01 11.37
C LEU A 4 -14.24 32.71 10.65
N ALA A 5 -14.82 32.81 9.45
CA ALA A 5 -15.20 31.64 8.62
C ALA A 5 -13.98 30.86 8.11
N LEU A 6 -12.89 31.56 7.79
CA LEU A 6 -11.61 30.94 7.39
C LEU A 6 -10.93 30.22 8.56
N LEU A 7 -10.96 30.81 9.76
CA LEU A 7 -10.43 30.18 10.97
C LEU A 7 -11.24 28.95 11.38
N SER A 8 -12.58 28.95 11.21
CA SER A 8 -13.39 27.74 11.44
C SER A 8 -13.11 26.63 10.43
N PHE A 9 -12.84 26.97 9.15
CA PHE A 9 -12.47 25.97 8.14
C PHE A 9 -11.12 25.32 8.45
N LEU A 10 -10.14 26.12 8.88
CA LEU A 10 -8.84 25.62 9.30
C LEU A 10 -8.91 24.81 10.60
N ALA A 11 -9.83 25.14 11.51
CA ALA A 11 -10.08 24.37 12.73
C ALA A 11 -10.73 23.00 12.45
N VAL A 12 -11.64 22.91 11.47
CA VAL A 12 -12.25 21.64 11.03
C VAL A 12 -11.19 20.71 10.41
N LEU A 13 -10.28 21.27 9.61
CA LEU A 13 -9.16 20.52 9.03
C LEU A 13 -8.14 20.07 10.08
N TRP A 14 -7.95 20.84 11.16
CA TRP A 14 -7.06 20.47 12.27
C TRP A 14 -7.69 19.45 13.24
N SER A 15 -9.02 19.39 13.30
CA SER A 15 -9.78 18.42 14.10
C SER A 15 -9.96 17.06 13.42
N ALA A 16 -9.48 16.88 12.19
CA ALA A 16 -9.43 15.58 11.51
C ALA A 16 -8.36 14.67 12.16
N ARG A 17 -8.55 14.35 13.43
CA ARG A 17 -8.08 13.12 14.02
C ARG A 17 -8.80 11.98 13.29
N GLY A 18 -8.05 11.04 12.71
CA GLY A 18 -8.51 9.68 12.53
C GLY A 18 -9.26 9.41 11.23
N TYR A 19 -8.52 9.29 10.13
CA TYR A 19 -8.94 8.29 9.14
C TYR A 19 -8.97 6.94 9.85
N ASN A 20 -10.08 6.22 9.79
CA ASN A 20 -10.08 4.79 10.11
C ASN A 20 -9.40 4.00 8.97
N ASP A 21 -9.11 2.71 9.18
CA ASP A 21 -8.37 1.91 8.18
C ASP A 21 -9.10 1.81 6.83
N GLU A 22 -10.44 1.83 6.83
CA GLU A 22 -11.26 1.81 5.63
C GLU A 22 -11.16 3.15 4.88
N GLU A 23 -11.29 4.27 5.58
CA GLU A 23 -11.18 5.61 4.99
C GLU A 23 -9.77 5.85 4.45
N MET A 24 -8.72 5.34 5.11
CA MET A 24 -7.34 5.44 4.62
C MET A 24 -7.14 4.60 3.37
N THR A 25 -7.71 3.39 3.34
CA THR A 25 -7.69 2.52 2.15
C THR A 25 -8.43 3.20 1.00
N GLU A 26 -9.63 3.74 1.23
CA GLU A 26 -10.40 4.47 0.23
C GLU A 26 -9.63 5.68 -0.31
N ALA A 27 -8.99 6.46 0.57
CA ALA A 27 -8.17 7.60 0.18
C ALA A 27 -6.99 7.19 -0.72
N VAL A 28 -6.25 6.14 -0.35
CA VAL A 28 -5.11 5.64 -1.15
C VAL A 28 -5.60 5.08 -2.48
N CYS A 29 -6.65 4.27 -2.47
CA CYS A 29 -7.19 3.59 -3.65
C CYS A 29 -7.98 4.54 -4.58
N SER A 30 -8.29 5.75 -4.14
CA SER A 30 -8.82 6.83 -4.99
C SER A 30 -7.76 7.50 -5.88
N ILE A 31 -6.47 7.30 -5.58
CA ILE A 31 -5.37 7.83 -6.39
C ILE A 31 -5.36 7.10 -7.75
N PRO A 32 -5.21 7.80 -8.89
CA PRO A 32 -5.19 7.13 -10.18
C PRO A 32 -4.10 6.05 -10.26
N GLU A 33 -4.48 4.85 -10.71
CA GLU A 33 -3.66 3.62 -10.65
C GLU A 33 -2.25 3.81 -11.21
N LYS A 34 -2.11 4.56 -12.32
CA LYS A 34 -0.79 4.89 -12.91
C LYS A 34 0.20 5.44 -11.87
N TYR A 35 -0.25 6.31 -10.97
CA TYR A 35 0.61 6.88 -9.93
C TYR A 35 0.88 5.89 -8.81
N LEU A 36 -0.10 5.05 -8.46
CA LEU A 36 0.07 3.99 -7.47
C LEU A 36 1.06 2.93 -7.96
N HIS A 37 0.95 2.44 -9.20
CA HIS A 37 1.93 1.49 -9.76
C HIS A 37 3.34 2.06 -9.76
N ARG A 38 3.48 3.33 -10.14
CA ARG A 38 4.76 4.03 -10.15
C ARG A 38 5.37 4.10 -8.75
N PHE A 39 4.56 4.51 -7.77
CA PHE A 39 4.94 4.57 -6.36
C PHE A 39 5.32 3.19 -5.82
N ILE A 40 4.49 2.16 -6.06
CA ILE A 40 4.68 0.80 -5.58
C ILE A 40 5.94 0.19 -6.20
N ASN A 41 6.13 0.28 -7.51
CA ASN A 41 7.34 -0.24 -8.18
C ASN A 41 8.60 0.42 -7.61
N CYS A 42 8.65 1.76 -7.54
CA CYS A 42 9.77 2.48 -6.96
C CYS A 42 10.04 2.05 -5.51
N THR A 43 8.99 1.90 -4.70
CA THR A 43 9.12 1.52 -3.28
C THR A 43 9.61 0.09 -3.13
N ILE A 44 9.15 -0.85 -3.96
CA ILE A 44 9.63 -2.23 -3.96
C ILE A 44 11.10 -2.29 -4.38
N GLU A 45 11.47 -1.64 -5.49
CA GLU A 45 12.83 -1.69 -6.03
C GLU A 45 13.87 -1.07 -5.09
N ARG A 46 13.47 0.00 -4.39
CA ARG A 46 14.35 0.75 -3.49
C ARG A 46 14.29 0.28 -2.04
N GLY A 47 13.23 -0.44 -1.69
CA GLY A 47 12.98 -0.94 -0.36
C GLY A 47 13.82 -2.17 0.00
N PRO A 48 13.76 -2.60 1.26
CA PRO A 48 14.55 -3.72 1.74
C PRO A 48 14.13 -5.04 1.08
N VAL A 49 15.06 -5.99 1.05
CA VAL A 49 14.87 -7.31 0.40
C VAL A 49 13.65 -8.05 0.96
N VAL A 50 13.33 -7.91 2.25
CA VAL A 50 12.15 -8.54 2.85
C VAL A 50 10.85 -8.08 2.19
N PHE A 51 10.74 -6.80 1.81
CA PHE A 51 9.56 -6.27 1.13
C PHE A 51 9.51 -6.64 -0.35
N GLN A 52 10.66 -6.81 -1.00
CA GLN A 52 10.73 -7.38 -2.34
C GLN A 52 10.21 -8.82 -2.36
N LYS A 53 10.65 -9.65 -1.40
CA LYS A 53 10.15 -11.02 -1.21
C LYS A 53 8.65 -11.05 -0.88
N ALA A 54 8.16 -10.11 -0.08
CA ALA A 54 6.73 -9.98 0.21
C ALA A 54 5.92 -9.65 -1.05
N ALA A 55 6.39 -8.71 -1.89
CA ALA A 55 5.76 -8.40 -3.16
C ALA A 55 5.78 -9.59 -4.15
N ASP A 56 6.87 -10.37 -4.17
CA ASP A 56 6.96 -11.61 -4.95
C ASP A 56 5.93 -12.64 -4.51
N SER A 57 5.75 -12.78 -3.20
CA SER A 57 4.76 -13.68 -2.60
C SER A 57 3.34 -13.25 -2.97
N ILE A 58 3.04 -11.95 -2.89
CA ILE A 58 1.75 -11.39 -3.29
C ILE A 58 1.47 -11.67 -4.77
N TYR A 59 2.45 -11.37 -5.64
CA TYR A 59 2.34 -11.65 -7.08
C TYR A 59 2.06 -13.12 -7.35
N LYS A 60 2.86 -14.02 -6.77
CA LYS A 60 2.71 -15.48 -6.90
C LYS A 60 1.32 -15.97 -6.50
N CYS A 61 0.70 -15.35 -5.50
CA CYS A 61 -0.62 -15.75 -5.01
C CYS A 61 -1.80 -15.17 -5.79
N ILE A 62 -1.62 -14.02 -6.46
CA ILE A 62 -2.68 -13.31 -7.18
C ILE A 62 -2.69 -13.68 -8.65
N ASP A 63 -1.52 -13.79 -9.28
CA ASP A 63 -1.35 -14.03 -10.72
C ASP A 63 -2.10 -15.26 -11.28
N PRO A 64 -2.19 -16.39 -10.55
CA PRO A 64 -2.96 -17.54 -11.04
C PRO A 64 -4.49 -17.38 -10.93
N VAL A 65 -4.98 -16.31 -10.29
CA VAL A 65 -6.40 -16.14 -9.94
C VAL A 65 -7.00 -14.90 -10.59
N TYR A 66 -6.22 -13.82 -10.71
CA TYR A 66 -6.66 -12.54 -11.26
C TYR A 66 -5.71 -12.09 -12.36
N GLU A 67 -6.27 -11.57 -13.45
CA GLU A 67 -5.49 -10.89 -14.49
C GLU A 67 -4.77 -9.70 -13.86
N ASN A 68 -3.45 -9.61 -14.07
CA ASN A 68 -2.65 -8.51 -13.59
C ASN A 68 -1.40 -8.35 -14.46
N TYR A 69 -0.74 -7.19 -14.36
CA TYR A 69 0.43 -6.81 -15.16
C TYR A 69 1.76 -6.83 -14.38
N GLY A 70 1.83 -7.62 -13.30
CA GLY A 70 3.04 -7.84 -12.53
C GLY A 70 2.90 -7.50 -11.05
N LYS A 71 4.06 -7.36 -10.36
CA LYS A 71 4.12 -7.26 -8.90
C LYS A 71 3.37 -6.06 -8.34
N SER A 72 3.55 -4.87 -8.90
CA SER A 72 2.85 -3.67 -8.40
C SER A 72 1.34 -3.77 -8.56
N ASP A 73 0.88 -4.37 -9.65
CA ASP A 73 -0.54 -4.58 -9.88
C ASP A 73 -1.13 -5.59 -8.91
N SER A 74 -0.44 -6.70 -8.66
CA SER A 74 -0.85 -7.65 -7.61
C SER A 74 -0.88 -7.01 -6.21
N VAL A 75 0.10 -6.16 -5.87
CA VAL A 75 0.10 -5.42 -4.59
C VAL A 75 -1.09 -4.45 -4.51
N LEU A 76 -1.38 -3.75 -5.61
CA LEU A 76 -2.53 -2.85 -5.70
C LEU A 76 -3.85 -3.61 -5.55
N LEU A 77 -4.01 -4.73 -6.27
CA LEU A 77 -5.16 -5.63 -6.18
C LEU A 77 -5.39 -6.11 -4.74
N MET A 78 -4.32 -6.58 -4.07
CA MET A 78 -4.40 -7.02 -2.67
C MET A 78 -4.80 -5.89 -1.70
N GLY A 79 -4.28 -4.68 -1.93
CA GLY A 79 -4.50 -3.53 -1.05
C GLY A 79 -5.88 -2.91 -1.21
N CYS A 80 -6.33 -2.75 -2.46
CA CYS A 80 -7.50 -1.94 -2.80
C CYS A 80 -8.78 -2.74 -3.02
N TYR A 81 -8.68 -4.03 -3.35
CA TYR A 81 -9.85 -4.82 -3.75
C TYR A 81 -10.15 -5.88 -2.69
N GLU A 82 -11.22 -5.65 -1.94
CA GLU A 82 -11.59 -6.50 -0.81
C GLU A 82 -11.90 -7.95 -1.25
N ASP A 83 -12.49 -8.14 -2.43
CA ASP A 83 -12.78 -9.45 -2.99
C ASP A 83 -11.50 -10.26 -3.26
N VAL A 84 -10.44 -9.61 -3.76
CA VAL A 84 -9.10 -10.22 -3.92
C VAL A 84 -8.55 -10.62 -2.57
N ARG A 85 -8.55 -9.69 -1.60
CA ARG A 85 -8.04 -9.92 -0.24
C ARG A 85 -8.81 -11.03 0.49
N ASN A 86 -10.10 -11.20 0.20
CA ASN A 86 -10.95 -12.20 0.82
C ASN A 86 -11.06 -13.51 0.02
N HIS A 87 -10.49 -13.57 -1.18
CA HIS A 87 -10.55 -14.76 -2.01
C HIS A 87 -9.83 -15.95 -1.34
N VAL A 88 -10.52 -17.10 -1.25
CA VAL A 88 -10.07 -18.25 -0.45
C VAL A 88 -8.69 -18.77 -0.90
N LYS A 89 -8.45 -18.83 -2.21
CA LYS A 89 -7.15 -19.29 -2.76
C LYS A 89 -6.03 -18.31 -2.45
N VAL A 90 -6.30 -17.01 -2.58
CA VAL A 90 -5.31 -15.94 -2.33
C VAL A 90 -4.95 -15.96 -0.85
N LYS A 91 -5.95 -15.91 0.05
CA LYS A 91 -5.74 -15.99 1.50
C LYS A 91 -4.95 -17.21 1.94
N LYS A 92 -5.26 -18.38 1.37
CA LYS A 92 -4.55 -19.62 1.71
C LYS A 92 -3.09 -19.54 1.25
N CYS A 93 -2.84 -19.09 0.03
CA CYS A 93 -1.50 -18.94 -0.52
C CYS A 93 -0.67 -17.94 0.29
N ILE A 94 -1.20 -16.75 0.58
CA ILE A 94 -0.49 -15.73 1.37
C ILE A 94 -0.08 -16.28 2.74
N ARG A 95 -0.98 -16.98 3.45
CA ARG A 95 -0.65 -17.62 4.74
C ARG A 95 0.42 -18.71 4.65
N GLU A 96 0.58 -19.33 3.50
CA GLU A 96 1.63 -20.33 3.27
C GLU A 96 2.97 -19.63 2.98
N GLU A 97 2.98 -18.62 2.12
CA GLU A 97 4.17 -17.84 1.80
C GLU A 97 4.68 -17.03 3.01
N GLU A 98 3.80 -16.46 3.83
CA GLU A 98 4.14 -15.68 5.02
C GLU A 98 5.02 -16.46 6.01
N LYS A 99 4.85 -17.78 6.10
CA LYS A 99 5.68 -18.64 6.96
C LYS A 99 7.14 -18.72 6.52
N SER A 100 7.40 -18.44 5.24
CA SER A 100 8.74 -18.44 4.65
C SER A 100 9.37 -17.05 4.63
N LEU A 101 8.60 -16.01 4.97
CA LEU A 101 9.10 -14.64 5.05
C LEU A 101 9.78 -14.40 6.39
N GLU A 102 10.97 -13.80 6.30
CA GLU A 102 11.66 -13.26 7.47
C GLU A 102 10.82 -12.11 8.03
N HIS A 103 10.79 -11.98 9.36
CA HIS A 103 10.10 -10.87 9.99
C HIS A 103 10.94 -9.59 9.79
N PRO A 104 10.34 -8.49 9.33
CA PRO A 104 11.08 -7.25 9.12
C PRO A 104 11.64 -6.73 10.45
N THR A 105 12.89 -6.26 10.42
CA THR A 105 13.53 -5.57 11.54
C THR A 105 13.13 -4.10 11.58
N ASP A 106 13.44 -3.41 12.68
CA ASP A 106 13.21 -1.96 12.78
C ASP A 106 13.97 -1.16 11.71
N GLU A 107 15.15 -1.63 11.30
CA GLU A 107 15.91 -0.97 10.22
C GLU A 107 15.23 -1.21 8.86
N ASP A 108 14.70 -2.42 8.60
CA ASP A 108 13.93 -2.68 7.37
C ASP A 108 12.71 -1.75 7.28
N LEU A 109 12.01 -1.53 8.40
CA LEU A 109 10.86 -0.61 8.45
C LEU A 109 11.28 0.85 8.20
N LYS A 110 12.43 1.26 8.72
CA LYS A 110 12.99 2.59 8.52
C LYS A 110 13.43 2.79 7.06
N GLU A 111 14.16 1.86 6.49
CA GLU A 111 14.58 1.87 5.08
C GLU A 111 13.37 1.87 4.15
N LEU A 112 12.34 1.07 4.42
CA LEU A 112 11.09 1.09 3.65
C LEU A 112 10.44 2.47 3.72
N ARG A 113 10.39 3.09 4.90
CA ARG A 113 9.80 4.43 5.06
C ARG A 113 10.58 5.47 4.25
N GLU A 114 11.91 5.42 4.29
CA GLU A 114 12.77 6.32 3.50
C GLU A 114 12.56 6.11 2.00
N ALA A 115 12.47 4.87 1.54
CA ALA A 115 12.15 4.52 0.16
C ALA A 115 10.77 5.07 -0.25
N ALA A 116 9.73 4.85 0.56
CA ALA A 116 8.39 5.36 0.29
C ALA A 116 8.36 6.90 0.20
N LEU A 117 9.00 7.60 1.14
CA LEU A 117 9.06 9.06 1.11
C LEU A 117 9.77 9.59 -0.15
N TYR A 118 10.86 8.94 -0.55
CA TYR A 118 11.55 9.26 -1.80
C TYR A 118 10.66 9.04 -3.02
N CYS A 119 9.98 7.90 -3.08
CA CYS A 119 9.16 7.49 -4.22
C CYS A 119 7.86 8.29 -4.38
N LEU A 120 7.37 8.96 -3.34
CA LEU A 120 6.25 9.91 -3.46
C LEU A 120 6.57 11.06 -4.44
N VAL A 121 7.83 11.49 -4.46
CA VAL A 121 8.29 12.62 -5.28
C VAL A 121 8.99 12.16 -6.55
N HIS A 122 9.80 11.10 -6.45
CA HIS A 122 10.75 10.69 -7.49
C HIS A 122 10.42 9.35 -8.18
N GLY A 123 9.29 8.74 -7.84
CA GLY A 123 8.81 7.54 -8.53
C GLY A 123 8.56 7.77 -10.01
#